data_AF-A0A401JGR2-F1
#
_entry.id   AF-A0A401JGR2-F1
#
_cell.length_a   1.000
_cell.length_b   1.000
_cell.length_c   1.000
_cell.angle_alpha   90.00
_cell.angle_beta   90.00
_cell.angle_gamma   90.00
#
_symmetry.space_group_name_H-M   'P 1'
#
loop_
_entity.id
_entity.type
_entity.pdbx_description
1 polymer ?
#
loop_
_entity_poly.entity_id
_entity_poly.type
_entity_poly.pdbx_seq_one_letter_code
_entity_poly.pdbx_strand_id
1 'polypeptide(L)'
;MSWNWLLALGLLLLPLQMIQIGIVQSSQLWAVLALALLIQRAQIRASVTETLVYAMFIGFALVATFFSGYPHIKLAEQLMKFGFVYPAFFLIGRAMGSHYLKRALPYTYTLLWVGFGLQYLVQFFQIPYLYHPVDFGQDALYGTFKERNWLAIYFFLGSYLLFLQSPRRVRDVLYFVVLGVPVALLSQSKTILIPVGMVMFLHVPRHWGLKTLLGAAGGALYIWLFGNQLTGHLLQVRLQDERGLAFLQSVKLLSDNWLGYGFGFVEAYFSNLWFSIQGLGMGTNSVFSSPLDLMLIAGIPGLIFWGVFFLGIGLRSIALLAPIAAWSLINPLHQSEIVYLFMGILVSWGMQHEAFEHRFEGKELT
;
A
#
# COMPACT_ATOMS: atom_id res chain seq x y z
N MET A 1 -14.84 -10.14 21.74
CA MET A 1 -14.02 -9.00 21.27
C MET A 1 -14.87 -8.02 20.47
N SER A 2 -14.86 -6.73 20.83
CA SER A 2 -15.57 -5.66 20.11
C SER A 2 -14.76 -5.20 18.89
N TRP A 3 -15.41 -4.59 17.91
CA TRP A 3 -14.76 -4.04 16.71
C TRP A 3 -13.70 -2.98 17.04
N ASN A 4 -13.95 -2.16 18.06
CA ASN A 4 -13.02 -1.12 18.51
C ASN A 4 -11.72 -1.73 19.01
N TRP A 5 -11.80 -2.81 19.79
CA TRP A 5 -10.60 -3.54 20.23
C TRP A 5 -9.87 -4.19 19.06
N LEU A 6 -10.60 -4.73 18.08
CA LEU A 6 -10.01 -5.38 16.91
C LEU A 6 -9.22 -4.39 16.05
N LEU A 7 -9.79 -3.21 15.76
CA LEU A 7 -9.10 -2.15 15.03
C LEU A 7 -7.97 -1.50 15.83
N ALA A 8 -8.19 -1.21 17.12
CA ALA A 8 -7.14 -0.62 17.97
C ALA A 8 -5.92 -1.53 18.10
N LEU A 9 -6.13 -2.84 18.30
CA LEU A 9 -5.03 -3.81 18.32
C LEU A 9 -4.33 -3.89 16.96
N GLY A 10 -5.07 -3.87 15.85
CA GLY A 10 -4.48 -3.82 14.52
C GLY A 10 -3.59 -2.60 14.33
N LEU A 11 -4.07 -1.40 14.66
CA LEU A 11 -3.30 -0.15 14.55
C LEU A 11 -2.05 -0.15 15.45
N LEU A 12 -2.09 -0.80 16.61
CA LEU A 12 -0.92 -0.89 17.49
C LEU A 12 0.09 -1.94 17.04
N LEU A 13 -0.36 -3.05 16.46
CA LEU A 13 0.50 -4.17 16.05
C LEU A 13 1.10 -3.99 14.65
N LEU A 14 0.40 -3.31 13.73
CA LEU A 14 0.88 -3.04 12.37
C LEU A 14 2.25 -2.34 12.32
N PRO A 15 2.56 -1.35 13.19
CA PRO A 15 3.89 -0.76 13.26
C PRO A 15 4.99 -1.69 13.79
N LEU A 16 4.65 -2.73 14.56
CA LEU A 16 5.61 -3.58 15.29
C LEU A 16 6.15 -4.73 14.44
N GLN A 17 6.68 -4.41 13.26
CA GLN A 17 7.11 -5.41 12.27
C GLN A 17 8.43 -6.10 12.64
N MET A 18 9.23 -5.49 13.51
CA MET A 18 10.44 -6.09 14.05
C MET A 18 10.16 -7.22 15.05
N ILE A 19 8.98 -7.19 15.69
CA ILE A 19 8.57 -8.25 16.62
C ILE A 19 8.03 -9.43 15.80
N GLN A 20 8.81 -10.52 15.79
CA GLN A 20 8.46 -11.77 15.13
C GLN A 20 8.42 -12.91 16.14
N ILE A 21 7.42 -13.78 16.02
CA ILE A 21 7.33 -15.05 16.75
C ILE A 21 7.59 -16.15 15.73
N GLY A 22 8.81 -16.69 15.74
CA GLY A 22 9.29 -17.56 14.66
C GLY A 22 9.38 -16.79 13.33
N ILE A 23 8.69 -17.29 12.31
CA ILE A 23 8.64 -16.67 10.97
C ILE A 23 7.49 -15.67 10.80
N VAL A 24 6.63 -15.50 11.81
CA VAL A 24 5.36 -14.76 11.71
C VAL A 24 5.48 -13.42 12.43
N GLN A 25 5.03 -12.34 11.77
CA GLN A 25 5.00 -11.00 12.36
C GLN A 25 3.81 -10.85 13.34
N SER A 26 3.96 -9.96 14.32
CA SER A 26 2.89 -9.65 15.28
C SER A 26 1.56 -9.24 14.60
N SER A 27 1.64 -8.47 13.51
CA SER A 27 0.50 -8.09 12.66
C SER A 27 -0.19 -9.30 12.03
N GLN A 28 0.57 -10.29 11.56
CA GLN A 28 0.05 -11.48 10.90
C GLN A 28 -0.69 -12.40 11.88
N LEU A 29 -0.17 -12.54 13.11
CA LEU A 29 -0.87 -13.28 14.17
C LEU A 29 -2.21 -12.64 14.51
N TRP A 30 -2.23 -11.30 14.64
CA TRP A 30 -3.48 -10.56 14.81
C TRP A 30 -4.44 -10.79 13.65
N ALA A 31 -3.95 -10.75 12.40
CA ALA A 31 -4.79 -10.96 11.23
C ALA A 31 -5.42 -12.36 11.20
N VAL A 32 -4.66 -13.41 11.55
CA VAL A 32 -5.20 -14.78 11.65
C VAL A 32 -6.34 -14.85 12.66
N LEU A 33 -6.15 -14.29 13.87
CA LEU A 33 -7.17 -14.27 14.91
C LEU A 33 -8.39 -13.43 14.52
N ALA A 34 -8.16 -12.25 13.94
CA ALA A 34 -9.22 -11.37 13.45
C ALA A 34 -10.03 -12.06 12.35
N LEU A 35 -9.37 -12.69 11.38
CA LEU A 35 -10.03 -13.42 10.30
C LEU A 35 -10.88 -14.58 10.84
N ALA A 36 -10.33 -15.40 11.74
CA ALA A 36 -11.06 -16.51 12.36
C ALA A 36 -12.34 -16.02 13.08
N LEU A 37 -12.23 -14.94 13.85
CA LEU A 37 -13.38 -14.31 14.52
C LEU A 37 -14.42 -13.78 13.52
N LEU A 38 -13.99 -13.19 12.41
CA LEU A 38 -14.88 -12.66 11.36
C LEU A 38 -15.58 -13.79 10.59
N ILE A 39 -14.88 -14.90 10.31
CA ILE A 39 -15.46 -16.12 9.72
C ILE A 39 -16.53 -16.67 10.65
N GLN A 40 -16.20 -16.87 11.94
CA GLN A 40 -17.14 -17.39 12.94
C GLN A 40 -18.42 -16.55 13.03
N ARG A 41 -18.30 -15.24 12.81
CA ARG A 41 -19.43 -14.29 12.84
C ARG A 41 -20.14 -14.12 11.50
N ALA A 42 -19.73 -14.81 10.44
CA ALA A 42 -20.22 -14.63 9.07
C ALA A 42 -20.18 -13.15 8.61
N GLN A 43 -19.13 -12.42 9.02
CA GLN A 43 -18.96 -10.98 8.75
C GLN A 43 -18.06 -10.69 7.55
N ILE A 44 -17.51 -11.73 6.92
CA ILE A 44 -16.72 -11.60 5.70
C ILE A 44 -17.66 -11.47 4.52
N ARG A 45 -17.43 -10.44 3.69
CA ARG A 45 -18.13 -10.21 2.44
C ARG A 45 -17.10 -9.96 1.35
N ALA A 46 -17.08 -10.84 0.36
CA ALA A 46 -16.37 -10.65 -0.89
C ALA A 46 -17.40 -10.68 -2.03
N SER A 47 -17.21 -9.82 -3.01
CA SER A 47 -17.99 -9.82 -4.25
C SER A 47 -17.53 -10.96 -5.17
N VAL A 48 -18.44 -11.43 -6.02
CA VAL A 48 -18.12 -12.45 -7.03
C VAL A 48 -16.97 -11.98 -7.92
N THR A 49 -16.93 -10.70 -8.29
CA THR A 49 -15.85 -10.10 -9.08
C THR A 49 -14.49 -10.19 -8.37
N GLU A 50 -14.41 -9.79 -7.09
CA GLU A 50 -13.18 -9.90 -6.29
C GLU A 50 -12.70 -11.36 -6.22
N THR A 51 -13.61 -12.31 -5.97
CA THR A 51 -13.28 -13.74 -5.88
C THR A 51 -12.80 -14.31 -7.21
N LEU A 52 -13.50 -14.02 -8.32
CA LEU A 52 -13.14 -14.53 -9.65
C LEU A 52 -11.80 -13.99 -10.12
N VAL A 53 -11.56 -12.69 -9.94
CA VAL A 53 -10.31 -12.04 -10.35
C VAL A 53 -9.14 -12.55 -9.52
N TYR A 54 -9.33 -12.71 -8.21
CA TYR A 54 -8.34 -13.33 -7.34
C TYR A 54 -8.06 -14.78 -7.71
N ALA A 55 -9.09 -15.59 -7.97
CA ALA A 55 -8.95 -16.98 -8.37
C ALA A 55 -8.23 -17.11 -9.72
N MET A 56 -8.54 -16.24 -10.70
CA MET A 56 -7.79 -16.15 -11.96
C MET A 56 -6.33 -15.83 -11.72
N PHE A 57 -6.03 -14.78 -10.92
CA PHE A 57 -4.66 -14.40 -10.63
C PHE A 57 -3.86 -15.54 -10.01
N ILE A 58 -4.37 -16.16 -8.94
CA ILE A 58 -3.70 -17.29 -8.27
C ILE A 58 -3.60 -18.49 -9.20
N GLY A 59 -4.68 -18.84 -9.92
CA GLY A 59 -4.70 -19.97 -10.83
C GLY A 59 -3.65 -19.85 -11.94
N PHE A 60 -3.60 -18.70 -12.63
CA PHE A 60 -2.60 -18.44 -13.67
C PHE A 60 -1.19 -18.36 -13.10
N ALA A 61 -0.99 -17.71 -11.96
CA ALA A 61 0.32 -17.65 -11.31
C ALA A 61 0.82 -19.06 -10.96
N LEU A 62 -0.04 -19.93 -10.41
CA LEU A 62 0.30 -21.31 -10.07
C LEU A 62 0.64 -22.13 -11.31
N VAL A 63 -0.19 -22.06 -12.35
CA VAL A 63 0.09 -22.73 -13.64
C VAL A 63 1.44 -22.26 -14.18
N ALA A 64 1.66 -20.96 -14.31
CA ALA A 64 2.94 -20.42 -14.77
C ALA A 64 4.12 -20.87 -13.89
N THR A 65 3.93 -20.95 -12.57
CA THR A 65 4.96 -21.44 -11.64
C THR A 65 5.29 -22.91 -11.86
N PHE A 66 4.30 -23.80 -12.01
CA PHE A 66 4.57 -25.24 -12.15
C PHE A 66 5.08 -25.64 -13.54
N PHE A 67 4.77 -24.85 -14.57
CA PHE A 67 5.24 -25.09 -15.94
C PHE A 67 6.53 -24.35 -16.29
N SER A 68 7.06 -23.53 -15.38
CA SER A 68 8.28 -22.77 -15.62
C SER A 68 9.51 -23.52 -15.12
N GLY A 69 10.47 -23.75 -16.03
CA GLY A 69 11.67 -24.56 -15.78
C GLY A 69 12.81 -23.83 -15.04
N TYR A 70 12.52 -22.90 -14.13
CA TYR A 70 13.54 -22.13 -13.37
C TYR A 70 13.58 -22.52 -11.89
N PRO A 71 14.70 -22.27 -11.18
CA PRO A 71 14.78 -22.48 -9.74
C PRO A 71 13.89 -21.50 -8.98
N HIS A 72 12.85 -22.00 -8.30
CA HIS A 72 11.89 -21.15 -7.59
C HIS A 72 12.47 -20.59 -6.29
N ILE A 73 12.91 -19.33 -6.31
CA ILE A 73 13.38 -18.61 -5.12
C ILE A 73 12.17 -18.05 -4.34
N LYS A 74 12.12 -18.31 -3.03
CA LYS A 74 11.08 -17.84 -2.09
C LYS A 74 9.62 -18.15 -2.49
N LEU A 75 9.41 -19.23 -3.24
CA LEU A 75 8.06 -19.64 -3.67
C LEU A 75 7.07 -19.73 -2.51
N ALA A 76 7.46 -20.38 -1.42
CA ALA A 76 6.61 -20.55 -0.24
C ALA A 76 6.23 -19.21 0.41
N GLU A 77 7.15 -18.24 0.46
CA GLU A 77 6.86 -16.91 1.02
C GLU A 77 5.86 -16.16 0.13
N GLN A 78 6.04 -16.19 -1.19
CA GLN A 78 5.14 -15.53 -2.13
C GLN A 78 3.75 -16.19 -2.14
N LEU A 79 3.68 -17.51 -2.10
CA LEU A 79 2.43 -18.26 -1.98
C LEU A 79 1.70 -17.93 -0.67
N MET A 80 2.42 -17.86 0.45
CA MET A 80 1.79 -17.46 1.72
C MET A 80 1.30 -16.01 1.67
N LYS A 81 2.08 -15.09 1.09
CA LYS A 81 1.71 -13.68 0.97
C LYS A 81 0.47 -13.47 0.10
N PHE A 82 0.51 -13.93 -1.15
CA PHE A 82 -0.58 -13.75 -2.11
C PHE A 82 -1.75 -14.70 -1.86
N GLY A 83 -1.49 -15.91 -1.40
CA GLY A 83 -2.48 -16.95 -1.12
C GLY A 83 -3.26 -16.74 0.17
N PHE A 84 -2.65 -16.10 1.18
CA PHE A 84 -3.26 -16.00 2.51
C PHE A 84 -3.14 -14.62 3.15
N VAL A 85 -1.93 -14.08 3.30
CA VAL A 85 -1.72 -12.85 4.10
C VAL A 85 -2.45 -11.66 3.49
N TYR A 86 -2.18 -11.30 2.23
CA TYR A 86 -2.82 -10.14 1.59
C TYR A 86 -4.34 -10.26 1.49
N PRO A 87 -4.92 -11.40 1.06
CA PRO A 87 -6.36 -11.61 1.12
C PRO A 87 -6.93 -11.48 2.54
N ALA A 88 -6.25 -12.01 3.56
CA ALA A 88 -6.71 -11.93 4.94
C ALA A 88 -6.81 -10.46 5.39
N PHE A 89 -5.75 -9.68 5.21
CA PHE A 89 -5.76 -8.25 5.55
C PHE A 89 -6.82 -7.48 4.75
N PHE A 90 -6.96 -7.76 3.44
CA PHE A 90 -8.01 -7.16 2.62
C PHE A 90 -9.42 -7.46 3.15
N LEU A 91 -9.73 -8.72 3.46
CA LEU A 91 -11.05 -9.12 3.95
C LEU A 91 -11.34 -8.57 5.35
N ILE A 92 -10.36 -8.54 6.25
CA ILE A 92 -10.48 -7.86 7.55
C ILE A 92 -10.79 -6.39 7.33
N GLY A 93 -10.07 -5.74 6.43
CA GLY A 93 -10.28 -4.35 6.04
C GLY A 93 -11.69 -4.10 5.50
N ARG A 94 -12.19 -4.97 4.61
CA ARG A 94 -13.55 -4.91 4.06
C ARG A 94 -14.60 -4.96 5.18
N ALA A 95 -14.42 -5.87 6.13
CA ALA A 95 -15.33 -6.04 7.24
C ALA A 95 -15.31 -4.83 8.19
N MET A 96 -14.11 -4.30 8.50
CA MET A 96 -13.94 -3.07 9.27
C MET A 96 -14.56 -1.85 8.58
N GLY A 97 -14.32 -1.69 7.28
CA GLY A 97 -14.87 -0.59 6.50
C GLY A 97 -16.40 -0.59 6.53
N SER A 98 -17.02 -1.77 6.39
CA SER A 98 -18.48 -1.92 6.53
C SER A 98 -18.98 -1.55 7.93
N HIS A 99 -18.21 -1.88 8.97
CA HIS A 99 -18.59 -1.55 10.35
C HIS A 99 -18.48 -0.04 10.65
N TYR A 100 -17.39 0.59 10.20
CA TYR A 100 -17.03 1.98 10.49
C TYR A 100 -17.53 2.98 9.44
N LEU A 101 -18.18 2.56 8.37
CA LEU A 101 -18.78 3.52 7.42
C LEU A 101 -19.80 4.44 8.10
N LYS A 102 -20.60 3.90 9.03
CA LYS A 102 -21.65 4.63 9.76
C LYS A 102 -21.28 4.95 11.21
N ARG A 103 -20.03 4.72 11.61
CA ARG A 103 -19.56 4.88 12.99
C ARG A 103 -18.24 5.63 12.99
N ALA A 104 -18.01 6.43 14.03
CA ALA A 104 -16.73 7.07 14.22
C ALA A 104 -15.63 6.01 14.36
N LEU A 105 -14.47 6.26 13.73
CA LEU A 105 -13.28 5.46 13.96
C LEU A 105 -12.84 5.58 15.43
N PRO A 106 -12.26 4.52 16.01
CA PRO A 106 -11.83 4.50 17.41
C PRO A 106 -10.50 5.23 17.65
N TYR A 107 -10.09 6.11 16.73
CA TYR A 107 -8.84 6.87 16.81
C TYR A 107 -9.00 8.26 16.20
N THR A 108 -8.06 9.16 16.52
CA THR A 108 -8.05 10.56 16.07
C THR A 108 -6.65 10.97 15.60
N TYR A 109 -6.52 12.18 15.05
CA TYR A 109 -5.22 12.76 14.69
C TYR A 109 -4.26 12.85 15.88
N THR A 110 -4.78 13.07 17.10
CA THR A 110 -3.97 13.06 18.31
C THR A 110 -3.31 11.71 18.55
N LEU A 111 -4.04 10.61 18.35
CA LEU A 111 -3.45 9.27 18.49
C LEU A 111 -2.36 9.04 17.44
N LEU A 112 -2.56 9.52 16.20
CA LEU A 112 -1.53 9.42 15.16
C LEU A 112 -0.28 10.23 15.53
N TRP A 113 -0.42 11.43 16.08
CA TRP A 113 0.72 12.23 16.55
C TRP A 113 1.46 11.56 17.72
N VAL A 114 0.73 11.02 18.70
CA VAL A 114 1.33 10.26 19.80
C VAL A 114 2.07 9.03 19.28
N GLY A 115 1.45 8.29 18.36
CA GLY A 115 2.09 7.15 17.69
C GLY A 115 3.35 7.56 16.94
N PHE A 116 3.33 8.68 16.22
CA PHE A 116 4.49 9.22 15.51
C PHE A 116 5.62 9.60 16.47
N GLY A 117 5.29 10.28 17.57
CA GLY A 117 6.24 10.59 18.64
C GLY A 117 6.87 9.34 19.23
N LEU A 118 6.08 8.29 19.48
CA LEU A 118 6.60 7.01 19.97
C LEU A 118 7.58 6.37 18.97
N GLN A 119 7.27 6.38 17.68
CA GLN A 119 8.17 5.87 16.64
C GLN A 119 9.50 6.64 16.60
N TYR A 120 9.45 7.97 16.77
CA TYR A 120 10.62 8.80 16.90
C TYR A 120 11.46 8.44 18.14
N LEU A 121 10.82 8.29 19.30
CA LEU A 121 11.52 7.93 20.54
C LEU A 121 12.13 6.54 20.49
N VAL A 122 11.46 5.55 19.90
CA VAL A 122 11.99 4.19 19.74
C VAL A 122 13.30 4.21 18.95
N GLN A 123 13.35 4.96 17.86
CA GLN A 123 14.56 5.08 17.05
C GLN A 123 15.63 5.94 17.74
N PHE A 124 15.25 7.04 18.39
CA PHE A 124 16.17 7.92 19.11
C PHE A 124 16.89 7.19 20.26
N PHE A 125 16.15 6.42 21.06
CA PHE A 125 16.70 5.62 22.15
C PHE A 125 17.23 4.25 21.70
N GLN A 126 17.12 3.91 20.41
CA GLN A 126 17.52 2.63 19.84
C GLN A 126 17.03 1.44 20.68
N ILE A 127 15.74 1.45 21.04
CA ILE A 127 15.20 0.48 22.00
C ILE A 127 15.42 -0.95 21.46
N PRO A 128 16.13 -1.82 22.21
CA PRO A 128 16.40 -3.19 21.78
C PRO A 128 15.12 -3.95 21.44
N TYR A 129 15.19 -4.88 20.48
CA TYR A 129 14.07 -5.71 19.99
C TYR A 129 12.96 -4.97 19.21
N LEU A 130 12.86 -3.64 19.35
CA LEU A 130 11.90 -2.80 18.63
C LEU A 130 12.56 -2.09 17.44
N TYR A 131 13.82 -1.69 17.61
CA TYR A 131 14.61 -1.04 16.58
C TYR A 131 15.69 -1.99 16.05
N HIS A 132 15.77 -2.11 14.72
CA HIS A 132 16.89 -2.73 14.04
C HIS A 132 17.42 -1.78 12.97
N PRO A 133 18.76 -1.57 12.91
CA PRO A 133 19.33 -0.69 11.89
C PRO A 133 19.08 -1.26 10.50
N VAL A 134 18.57 -0.41 9.60
CA VAL A 134 18.40 -0.75 8.18
C VAL A 134 19.70 -0.40 7.44
N ASP A 135 20.19 -1.32 6.61
CA ASP A 135 21.46 -1.15 5.88
C ASP A 135 21.43 0.02 4.88
N PHE A 136 20.24 0.47 4.46
CA PHE A 136 20.02 1.57 3.52
C PHE A 136 19.26 2.73 4.16
N GLY A 137 19.87 3.93 4.17
CA GLY A 137 19.21 5.19 4.55
C GLY A 137 19.10 5.41 6.06
N GLN A 138 20.22 5.25 6.77
CA GLN A 138 20.33 5.37 8.24
C GLN A 138 19.86 6.72 8.81
N ASP A 139 19.90 7.79 7.99
CA ASP A 139 19.47 9.14 8.39
C ASP A 139 17.94 9.36 8.36
N ALA A 140 17.15 8.37 7.91
CA ALA A 140 15.70 8.48 7.80
C ALA A 140 14.98 7.91 9.03
N LEU A 141 13.82 8.48 9.38
CA LEU A 141 12.95 7.95 10.42
C LEU A 141 12.13 6.75 9.90
N TYR A 142 12.27 5.60 10.55
CA TYR A 142 11.50 4.39 10.30
C TYR A 142 11.04 3.66 11.57
N GLY A 143 11.57 4.00 12.75
CA GLY A 143 11.06 3.49 14.03
C GLY A 143 11.07 1.96 14.11
N THR A 144 9.91 1.36 14.35
CA THR A 144 9.70 -0.10 14.43
C THR A 144 9.39 -0.77 13.09
N PHE A 145 9.37 0.00 12.00
CA PHE A 145 9.11 -0.52 10.66
C PHE A 145 10.40 -1.02 10.01
N LYS A 146 10.31 -2.05 9.16
CA LYS A 146 11.49 -2.54 8.41
C LYS A 146 11.97 -1.59 7.32
N GLU A 147 11.14 -0.63 6.92
CA GLU A 147 11.43 0.31 5.85
C GLU A 147 10.83 1.69 6.11
N ARG A 148 11.57 2.75 5.76
CA ARG A 148 11.15 4.15 5.90
C ARG A 148 9.83 4.49 5.21
N ASN A 149 9.53 3.83 4.09
CA ASN A 149 8.29 4.08 3.34
C ASN A 149 7.06 3.50 4.05
N TRP A 150 7.22 2.48 4.89
CA TRP A 150 6.12 1.85 5.60
C TRP A 150 5.64 2.69 6.78
N LEU A 151 6.53 3.43 7.44
CA LEU A 151 6.15 4.41 8.43
C LEU A 151 5.25 5.47 7.80
N ALA A 152 5.70 6.05 6.70
CA ALA A 152 4.95 7.13 6.07
C ALA A 152 3.63 6.67 5.45
N ILE A 153 3.56 5.46 4.86
CA ILE A 153 2.29 4.96 4.30
C ILE A 153 1.28 4.66 5.42
N TYR A 154 1.74 4.17 6.58
CA TYR A 154 0.89 3.94 7.74
C TYR A 154 0.20 5.23 8.22
N PHE A 155 0.97 6.30 8.44
CA PHE A 155 0.40 7.59 8.86
C PHE A 155 -0.42 8.25 7.76
N PHE A 156 -0.04 8.12 6.49
CA PHE A 156 -0.84 8.59 5.36
C PHE A 156 -2.20 7.90 5.33
N LEU A 157 -2.25 6.56 5.33
CA LEU A 157 -3.50 5.81 5.26
C LEU A 157 -4.38 6.04 6.51
N GLY A 158 -3.77 6.06 7.70
CA GLY A 158 -4.45 6.34 8.95
C GLY A 158 -5.11 7.72 8.96
N SER A 159 -4.38 8.74 8.51
CA SER A 159 -4.89 10.12 8.41
C SER A 159 -5.90 10.30 7.27
N TYR A 160 -5.73 9.58 6.17
CA TYR A 160 -6.65 9.62 5.05
C TYR A 160 -8.04 9.11 5.43
N LEU A 161 -8.15 8.01 6.20
CA LEU A 161 -9.44 7.54 6.71
C LEU A 161 -10.15 8.57 7.60
N LEU A 162 -9.40 9.24 8.49
CA LEU A 162 -9.95 10.31 9.34
C LEU A 162 -10.41 11.50 8.48
N PHE A 163 -9.62 11.87 7.48
CA PHE A 163 -9.96 12.94 6.55
C PHE A 163 -11.24 12.63 5.76
N LEU A 164 -11.41 11.39 5.30
CA LEU A 164 -12.61 10.98 4.58
C LEU A 164 -13.89 11.00 5.42
N GLN A 165 -13.80 10.72 6.74
CA GLN A 165 -14.93 10.85 7.69
C GLN A 165 -15.18 12.29 8.16
N SER A 166 -14.19 13.18 7.99
CA SER A 166 -14.31 14.59 8.41
C SER A 166 -15.27 15.38 7.50
N PRO A 167 -15.78 16.54 7.96
CA PRO A 167 -16.53 17.45 7.10
C PRO A 167 -15.65 18.16 6.05
N ARG A 168 -14.36 17.85 5.97
CA ARG A 168 -13.38 18.34 4.98
C ARG A 168 -13.26 19.87 4.98
N ARG A 169 -13.34 20.47 6.17
CA ARG A 169 -13.12 21.91 6.37
C ARG A 169 -11.64 22.23 6.24
N VAL A 170 -11.29 23.52 6.11
CA VAL A 170 -9.89 23.98 6.03
C VAL A 170 -9.06 23.46 7.21
N ARG A 171 -9.63 23.35 8.41
CA ARG A 171 -8.95 22.77 9.58
C ARG A 171 -8.60 21.28 9.39
N ASP A 172 -9.51 20.50 8.82
CA ASP A 172 -9.30 19.06 8.57
C ASP A 172 -8.22 18.86 7.49
N VAL A 173 -8.24 19.72 6.47
CA VAL A 173 -7.18 19.81 5.46
C VAL A 173 -5.82 20.09 6.11
N LEU A 174 -5.77 21.07 7.01
CA LEU A 174 -4.53 21.40 7.71
C LEU A 174 -4.04 20.23 8.57
N TYR A 175 -4.92 19.56 9.33
CA TYR A 175 -4.52 18.39 10.12
C TYR A 175 -3.97 17.26 9.24
N PHE A 176 -4.60 17.00 8.09
CA PHE A 176 -4.13 16.00 7.14
C PHE A 176 -2.75 16.35 6.56
N VAL A 177 -2.58 17.58 6.07
CA VAL A 177 -1.32 18.04 5.45
C VAL A 177 -0.19 18.14 6.48
N VAL A 178 -0.48 18.69 7.66
CA VAL A 178 0.51 18.88 8.75
C VAL A 178 0.93 17.54 9.36
N LEU A 179 0.13 16.48 9.26
CA LEU A 179 0.60 15.14 9.62
C LEU A 179 1.36 14.49 8.45
N GLY A 180 0.81 14.53 7.23
CA GLY A 180 1.39 13.85 6.07
C GLY A 180 2.74 14.39 5.63
N VAL A 181 2.92 15.72 5.58
CA VAL A 181 4.15 16.36 5.08
C VAL A 181 5.33 16.13 6.02
N PRO A 182 5.28 16.45 7.33
CA PRO A 182 6.41 16.21 8.24
C PRO A 182 6.79 14.74 8.34
N VAL A 183 5.81 13.83 8.35
CA VAL A 183 6.08 12.39 8.35
C VAL A 183 6.82 11.99 7.06
N ALA A 184 6.38 12.47 5.89
CA ALA A 184 7.06 12.20 4.62
C ALA A 184 8.48 12.78 4.57
N LEU A 185 8.72 13.96 5.17
CA LEU A 185 10.03 14.59 5.25
C LEU A 185 10.98 13.83 6.18
N LEU A 186 10.53 13.51 7.40
CA LEU A 186 11.34 12.83 8.41
C LEU A 186 11.66 11.40 8.01
N SER A 187 10.72 10.70 7.34
CA SER A 187 10.98 9.39 6.74
C SER A 187 11.72 9.46 5.41
N GLN A 188 11.99 10.66 4.88
CA GLN A 188 12.54 10.89 3.54
C GLN A 188 11.75 10.19 2.40
N SER A 189 10.47 9.87 2.62
CA SER A 189 9.59 9.21 1.65
C SER A 189 8.95 10.21 0.70
N LYS A 190 9.71 10.58 -0.32
CA LYS A 190 9.32 11.53 -1.39
C LYS A 190 8.05 11.11 -2.12
N THR A 191 7.86 9.79 -2.24
CA THR A 191 6.78 9.17 -3.00
C THR A 191 5.40 9.40 -2.38
N ILE A 192 5.31 9.70 -1.08
CA ILE A 192 4.05 9.87 -0.36
C ILE A 192 3.48 11.30 -0.49
N LEU A 193 4.29 12.27 -0.90
CA LEU A 193 3.79 13.62 -1.20
C LEU A 193 2.80 13.62 -2.38
N ILE A 194 2.97 12.69 -3.33
CA ILE A 194 2.09 12.54 -4.50
C ILE A 194 0.67 12.08 -4.11
N PRO A 195 0.48 10.96 -3.37
CA PRO A 195 -0.85 10.56 -2.93
C PRO A 195 -1.48 11.55 -1.96
N VAL A 196 -0.70 12.25 -1.11
CA VAL A 196 -1.22 13.38 -0.31
C VAL A 196 -1.80 14.47 -1.21
N GLY A 197 -1.06 14.88 -2.25
CA GLY A 197 -1.55 15.82 -3.25
C GLY A 197 -2.82 15.33 -3.95
N MET A 198 -2.88 14.06 -4.36
CA MET A 198 -4.06 13.48 -5.00
C MET A 198 -5.29 13.52 -4.10
N VAL A 199 -5.16 13.17 -2.81
CA VAL A 199 -6.26 13.27 -1.84
C VAL A 199 -6.79 14.71 -1.78
N MET A 200 -5.88 15.69 -1.75
CA MET A 200 -6.24 17.11 -1.75
C MET A 200 -6.98 17.54 -3.02
N PHE A 201 -6.56 17.07 -4.19
CA PHE A 201 -7.22 17.39 -5.45
C PHE A 201 -8.57 16.70 -5.62
N LEU A 202 -8.68 15.42 -5.23
CA LEU A 202 -9.88 14.61 -5.46
C LEU A 202 -10.98 14.85 -4.42
N HIS A 203 -10.63 15.03 -3.15
CA HIS A 203 -11.63 14.97 -2.06
C HIS A 203 -11.96 16.32 -1.40
N VAL A 204 -11.19 17.38 -1.64
CA VAL A 204 -11.52 18.73 -1.15
C VAL A 204 -12.51 19.41 -2.11
N PRO A 205 -13.74 19.74 -1.69
CA PRO A 205 -14.72 20.37 -2.56
C PRO A 205 -14.42 21.85 -2.79
N ARG A 206 -14.63 22.34 -4.03
CA ARG A 206 -14.83 23.76 -4.42
C ARG A 206 -13.79 24.81 -3.95
N HIS A 207 -12.61 24.42 -3.47
CA HIS A 207 -11.54 25.34 -3.08
C HIS A 207 -10.37 25.36 -4.06
N TRP A 208 -10.61 25.76 -5.32
CA TRP A 208 -9.57 25.77 -6.37
C TRP A 208 -8.33 26.59 -6.01
N GLY A 209 -8.51 27.77 -5.39
CA GLY A 209 -7.38 28.60 -4.93
C GLY A 209 -6.52 27.92 -3.86
N LEU A 210 -7.13 27.17 -2.93
CA LEU A 210 -6.38 26.41 -1.93
C LEU A 210 -5.65 25.23 -2.58
N LYS A 211 -6.29 24.55 -3.55
CA LYS A 211 -5.68 23.44 -4.30
C LYS A 211 -4.46 23.89 -5.09
N THR A 212 -4.56 25.00 -5.82
CA THR A 212 -3.43 25.54 -6.60
C THR A 212 -2.31 26.02 -5.68
N LEU A 213 -2.62 26.70 -4.58
CA LEU A 213 -1.62 27.15 -3.61
C LEU A 213 -0.91 25.97 -2.95
N LEU A 214 -1.64 24.95 -2.49
CA LEU A 214 -1.04 23.75 -1.91
C LEU A 214 -0.26 22.92 -2.95
N GLY A 215 -0.73 22.85 -4.18
CA GLY A 215 -0.02 22.21 -5.29
C GLY A 215 1.30 22.93 -5.60
N ALA A 216 1.27 24.26 -5.69
CA ALA A 216 2.47 25.08 -5.91
C ALA A 216 3.45 24.98 -4.74
N ALA A 217 2.96 25.07 -3.49
CA ALA A 217 3.78 24.92 -2.29
C ALA A 217 4.40 23.52 -2.19
N GLY A 218 3.62 22.47 -2.45
CA GLY A 218 4.10 21.09 -2.47
C GLY A 218 5.11 20.83 -3.58
N GLY A 219 4.87 21.37 -4.78
CA GLY A 219 5.80 21.29 -5.92
C GLY A 219 7.10 22.03 -5.64
N ALA A 220 7.03 23.25 -5.09
CA ALA A 220 8.20 24.03 -4.70
C ALA A 220 9.00 23.31 -3.61
N LEU A 221 8.34 22.75 -2.59
CA LEU A 221 8.99 21.96 -1.55
C LEU A 221 9.64 20.69 -2.12
N TYR A 222 8.98 20.00 -3.05
CA TYR A 222 9.54 18.83 -3.74
C TYR A 222 10.79 19.20 -4.54
N ILE A 223 10.75 20.28 -5.32
CA ILE A 223 11.90 20.77 -6.10
C ILE A 223 13.02 21.24 -5.17
N TRP A 224 12.70 21.94 -4.08
CA TRP A 224 13.70 22.42 -3.13
C TRP A 224 14.45 21.27 -2.45
N LEU A 225 13.72 20.24 -1.99
CA LEU A 225 14.34 19.08 -1.33
C LEU A 225 15.08 18.17 -2.30
N PHE A 226 14.59 18.04 -3.54
CA PHE A 226 15.02 16.97 -4.44
C PHE A 226 15.62 17.47 -5.75
N GLY A 227 15.71 18.78 -5.95
CA GLY A 227 16.31 19.41 -7.13
C GLY A 227 17.76 18.96 -7.35
N ASN A 228 18.52 18.76 -6.27
CA ASN A 228 19.89 18.24 -6.37
C ASN A 228 19.96 16.81 -6.90
N GLN A 229 18.91 15.99 -6.67
CA GLN A 229 18.80 14.64 -7.24
C GLN A 229 18.23 14.62 -8.67
N LEU A 230 17.74 15.76 -9.14
CA LEU A 230 17.29 15.97 -10.53
C LEU A 230 18.42 16.50 -11.42
N THR A 231 19.66 16.51 -10.93
CA THR A 231 20.85 16.88 -11.72
C THR A 231 21.17 15.78 -12.73
N GLY A 232 21.63 16.17 -13.93
CA GLY A 232 21.75 15.28 -15.09
C GLY A 232 22.52 13.98 -14.83
N HIS A 233 23.59 14.02 -14.02
CA HIS A 233 24.40 12.85 -13.70
C HIS A 233 23.66 11.82 -12.83
N LEU A 234 22.98 12.25 -11.75
CA LEU A 234 22.22 11.33 -10.89
C LEU A 234 20.97 10.78 -11.59
N LEU A 235 20.38 11.59 -12.47
CA LEU A 235 19.25 11.18 -13.30
C LEU A 235 19.67 10.15 -14.34
N GLN A 236 20.85 10.31 -14.93
CA GLN A 236 21.45 9.36 -15.86
C GLN A 236 21.75 8.02 -15.19
N VAL A 237 22.38 8.00 -14.01
CA VAL A 237 22.61 6.77 -13.24
C VAL A 237 21.29 6.07 -12.89
N ARG A 238 20.26 6.81 -12.45
CA ARG A 238 18.95 6.21 -12.15
C ARG A 238 18.24 5.61 -13.38
N LEU A 239 18.41 6.24 -14.54
CA LEU A 239 17.80 5.79 -15.79
C LEU A 239 18.59 4.65 -16.45
N GLN A 240 19.91 4.70 -16.41
CA GLN A 240 20.78 3.77 -17.14
C GLN A 240 21.22 2.56 -16.30
N ASP A 241 21.34 2.71 -14.97
CA ASP A 241 21.97 1.70 -14.11
C ASP A 241 21.07 1.16 -12.98
N GLU A 242 19.97 1.85 -12.65
CA GLU A 242 19.01 1.43 -11.62
C GLU A 242 17.62 1.08 -12.20
N ARG A 243 16.65 1.99 -12.06
CA ARG A 243 15.22 1.73 -12.31
C ARG A 243 14.86 1.76 -13.79
N GLY A 244 15.52 2.58 -14.60
CA GLY A 244 15.21 2.62 -16.04
C GLY A 244 15.67 1.33 -16.76
N LEU A 245 16.83 0.79 -16.40
CA LEU A 245 17.32 -0.47 -16.94
C LEU A 245 16.44 -1.65 -16.53
N ALA A 246 16.06 -1.71 -15.25
CA ALA A 246 15.14 -2.74 -14.78
C ALA A 246 13.77 -2.65 -15.44
N PHE A 247 13.26 -1.44 -15.71
CA PHE A 247 12.01 -1.25 -16.47
C PHE A 247 12.14 -1.78 -17.90
N LEU A 248 13.21 -1.44 -18.61
CA LEU A 248 13.46 -1.94 -19.97
C LEU A 248 13.55 -3.47 -20.02
N GLN A 249 14.24 -4.09 -19.06
CA GLN A 249 14.32 -5.55 -18.97
C GLN A 249 12.95 -6.18 -18.67
N SER A 250 12.16 -5.57 -17.77
CA SER A 250 10.81 -6.04 -17.45
C SER A 250 9.87 -5.95 -18.64
N VAL A 251 9.94 -4.85 -19.42
CA VAL A 251 9.15 -4.69 -20.65
C VAL A 251 9.56 -5.72 -21.71
N LYS A 252 10.86 -5.99 -21.86
CA LYS A 252 11.35 -7.03 -22.77
C LYS A 252 10.85 -8.42 -22.38
N LEU A 253 10.87 -8.76 -21.09
CA LEU A 253 10.31 -10.02 -20.60
C LEU A 253 8.81 -10.12 -20.92
N LEU A 254 8.07 -9.03 -20.74
CA LEU A 254 6.65 -8.99 -21.06
C LEU A 254 6.37 -9.10 -22.57
N SER A 255 7.25 -8.57 -23.43
CA SER A 255 7.12 -8.75 -24.88
C SER A 255 7.38 -10.20 -25.31
N ASP A 256 8.29 -10.88 -24.61
CA ASP A 256 8.66 -12.27 -24.92
C ASP A 256 7.62 -13.26 -24.38
N ASN A 257 7.02 -12.98 -23.22
CA ASN A 257 5.97 -13.81 -22.64
C ASN A 257 4.89 -12.98 -21.94
N TRP A 258 3.77 -12.80 -22.63
CA TRP A 258 2.60 -12.06 -22.17
C TRP A 258 1.71 -12.84 -21.18
N LEU A 259 1.91 -14.16 -21.04
CA LEU A 259 1.14 -15.02 -20.12
C LEU A 259 1.69 -15.02 -18.70
N GLY A 260 2.90 -14.46 -18.49
CA GLY A 260 3.58 -14.43 -17.20
C GLY A 260 4.46 -15.65 -16.95
N TYR A 261 5.25 -15.58 -15.89
CA TYR A 261 6.31 -16.52 -15.56
C TYR A 261 6.10 -17.22 -14.20
N GLY A 262 5.19 -16.74 -13.36
CA GLY A 262 4.90 -17.35 -12.05
C GLY A 262 5.68 -16.77 -10.87
N PHE A 263 5.47 -17.36 -9.69
CA PHE A 263 6.04 -16.93 -8.42
C PHE A 263 7.54 -17.27 -8.32
N GLY A 264 8.32 -16.32 -7.82
CA GLY A 264 9.77 -16.44 -7.67
C GLY A 264 10.57 -16.18 -8.95
N PHE A 265 9.93 -16.01 -10.11
CA PHE A 265 10.61 -15.77 -11.38
C PHE A 265 11.42 -14.48 -11.36
N VAL A 266 10.81 -13.39 -10.92
CA VAL A 266 11.41 -12.05 -10.93
C VAL A 266 12.73 -12.07 -10.13
N GLU A 267 12.73 -12.62 -8.92
CA GLU A 267 13.94 -12.72 -8.11
C GLU A 267 14.98 -13.66 -8.74
N ALA A 268 14.55 -14.81 -9.29
CA ALA A 268 15.45 -15.74 -9.98
C ALA A 268 16.07 -15.15 -11.26
N TYR A 269 15.34 -14.34 -12.02
CA TYR A 269 15.83 -13.73 -13.25
C TYR A 269 16.85 -12.63 -12.95
N PHE A 270 16.50 -11.68 -12.07
CA PHE A 270 17.37 -10.55 -11.76
C PHE A 270 18.60 -10.92 -10.92
N SER A 271 18.56 -12.02 -10.16
CA SER A 271 19.73 -12.52 -9.43
C SER A 271 20.77 -13.24 -10.31
N ASN A 272 20.37 -13.69 -11.51
CA ASN A 272 21.24 -14.43 -12.43
C ASN A 272 21.67 -13.60 -13.66
N LEU A 273 21.40 -12.29 -13.68
CA LEU A 273 21.87 -11.41 -14.74
C LEU A 273 23.40 -11.31 -14.71
N TRP A 274 24.02 -11.27 -15.90
CA TRP A 274 25.47 -11.11 -16.07
C TRP A 274 25.99 -9.73 -15.65
N PHE A 275 25.09 -8.79 -15.38
CA PHE A 275 25.34 -7.46 -14.84
C PHE A 275 24.48 -7.25 -13.59
N SER A 276 25.01 -6.54 -12.59
CA SER A 276 24.26 -6.18 -11.38
C SER A 276 23.49 -4.89 -11.61
N ILE A 277 22.17 -4.91 -11.38
CA ILE A 277 21.36 -3.69 -11.34
C ILE A 277 21.36 -3.19 -9.89
N GLN A 278 21.83 -1.97 -9.65
CA GLN A 278 21.89 -1.43 -8.29
C GLN A 278 20.48 -1.35 -7.69
N GLY A 279 20.30 -1.98 -6.52
CA GLY A 279 19.01 -2.10 -5.85
C GLY A 279 18.22 -3.38 -6.17
N LEU A 280 18.75 -4.28 -7.00
CA LEU A 280 18.18 -5.59 -7.31
C LEU A 280 19.23 -6.70 -7.06
N GLY A 281 18.82 -7.79 -6.42
CA GLY A 281 19.71 -8.91 -6.06
C GLY A 281 19.01 -10.01 -5.26
N MET A 282 19.76 -11.06 -4.89
CA MET A 282 19.22 -12.10 -3.98
C MET A 282 18.71 -11.46 -2.70
N GLY A 283 17.45 -11.72 -2.34
CA GLY A 283 16.80 -11.08 -1.18
C GLY A 283 15.81 -9.97 -1.56
N THR A 284 15.87 -9.41 -2.77
CA THR A 284 14.93 -8.35 -3.20
C THR A 284 13.58 -8.93 -3.59
N ASN A 285 12.60 -8.77 -2.70
CA ASN A 285 11.21 -9.14 -2.98
C ASN A 285 10.63 -8.14 -3.99
N SER A 286 10.65 -8.50 -5.27
CA SER A 286 10.01 -7.78 -6.40
C SER A 286 10.73 -6.51 -6.86
N VAL A 287 10.79 -6.33 -8.18
CA VAL A 287 11.63 -5.33 -8.86
C VAL A 287 10.84 -4.05 -9.11
N PHE A 288 9.56 -4.19 -9.44
CA PHE A 288 8.58 -3.12 -9.49
C PHE A 288 7.24 -3.66 -9.05
N SER A 289 7.05 -3.84 -7.74
CA SER A 289 5.74 -4.14 -7.15
C SER A 289 4.76 -3.03 -7.53
N SER A 290 4.19 -3.21 -8.71
CA SER A 290 3.53 -2.28 -9.62
C SER A 290 2.73 -3.22 -10.56
N PRO A 291 1.81 -2.70 -11.39
CA PRO A 291 1.11 -3.55 -12.37
C PRO A 291 2.06 -4.41 -13.22
N LEU A 292 3.31 -3.98 -13.45
CA LEU A 292 4.30 -4.74 -14.20
C LEU A 292 4.71 -6.04 -13.50
N ASP A 293 4.94 -6.05 -12.19
CA ASP A 293 5.33 -7.28 -11.50
C ASP A 293 4.17 -8.28 -11.43
N LEU A 294 2.94 -7.80 -11.23
CA LEU A 294 1.77 -8.67 -11.26
C LEU A 294 1.57 -9.24 -12.67
N MET A 295 1.86 -8.46 -13.71
CA MET A 295 1.85 -8.90 -15.10
C MET A 295 3.00 -9.88 -15.40
N LEU A 296 4.19 -9.71 -14.81
CA LEU A 296 5.28 -10.69 -14.92
C LEU A 296 4.93 -12.01 -14.22
N ILE A 297 4.17 -11.97 -13.11
CA ILE A 297 3.77 -13.18 -12.37
C ILE A 297 2.67 -13.93 -13.12
N ALA A 298 1.60 -13.24 -13.54
CA ALA A 298 0.37 -13.89 -14.00
C ALA A 298 -0.16 -13.34 -15.34
N GLY A 299 0.61 -12.54 -16.08
CA GLY A 299 0.21 -11.96 -17.36
C GLY A 299 -0.95 -10.97 -17.23
N ILE A 300 -1.82 -10.94 -18.24
CA ILE A 300 -3.04 -10.12 -18.26
C ILE A 300 -3.90 -10.29 -16.98
N PRO A 301 -4.14 -11.52 -16.47
CA PRO A 301 -4.81 -11.71 -15.17
C PRO A 301 -4.20 -10.92 -14.01
N GLY A 302 -2.87 -10.78 -13.96
CA GLY A 302 -2.18 -9.97 -12.95
C GLY A 302 -2.46 -8.48 -13.08
N LEU A 303 -2.52 -7.95 -14.30
CA LEU A 303 -2.90 -6.56 -14.56
C LEU A 303 -4.38 -6.31 -14.19
N ILE A 304 -5.27 -7.24 -14.50
CA ILE A 304 -6.69 -7.17 -14.12
C ILE A 304 -6.82 -7.18 -12.59
N PHE A 305 -6.07 -8.06 -11.91
CA PHE A 305 -6.01 -8.10 -10.45
C PHE A 305 -5.60 -6.74 -9.87
N TRP A 306 -4.53 -6.13 -10.40
CA TRP A 306 -4.15 -4.78 -10.00
C TRP A 306 -5.27 -3.76 -10.24
N GLY A 307 -5.88 -3.76 -11.43
CA GLY A 307 -6.95 -2.81 -11.77
C GLY A 307 -8.19 -2.93 -10.86
N VAL A 308 -8.59 -4.14 -10.50
CA VAL A 308 -9.76 -4.35 -9.64
C VAL A 308 -9.48 -3.96 -8.20
N PHE A 309 -8.35 -4.39 -7.64
CA PHE A 309 -8.05 -4.15 -6.23
C PHE A 309 -7.47 -2.76 -5.98
N PHE A 310 -6.49 -2.30 -6.77
CA PHE A 310 -5.82 -1.01 -6.57
C PHE A 310 -6.53 0.16 -7.23
N LEU A 311 -7.08 0.00 -8.44
CA LEU A 311 -7.86 1.08 -9.06
C LEU A 311 -9.34 1.01 -8.72
N GLY A 312 -9.84 -0.07 -8.13
CA GLY A 312 -11.27 -0.22 -7.83
C GLY A 312 -12.14 -0.34 -9.07
N ILE A 313 -11.57 -0.72 -10.22
CA ILE A 313 -12.29 -0.93 -11.48
C ILE A 313 -13.30 -2.07 -11.27
N GLY A 314 -14.56 -1.85 -11.66
CA GLY A 314 -15.64 -2.81 -11.46
C GLY A 314 -16.20 -2.86 -10.02
N LEU A 315 -15.53 -2.27 -9.04
CA LEU A 315 -15.99 -2.13 -7.65
C LEU A 315 -16.51 -0.71 -7.32
N ARG A 316 -16.43 0.22 -8.28
CA ARG A 316 -16.87 1.62 -8.17
C ARG A 316 -16.19 2.40 -7.03
N SER A 317 -14.94 2.05 -6.72
CA SER A 317 -14.15 2.67 -5.63
C SER A 317 -12.99 3.53 -6.14
N ILE A 318 -13.03 3.95 -7.41
CA ILE A 318 -11.89 4.50 -8.14
C ILE A 318 -11.31 5.75 -7.47
N ALA A 319 -12.15 6.73 -7.12
CA ALA A 319 -11.68 7.98 -6.53
C ALA A 319 -11.01 7.76 -5.16
N LEU A 320 -11.48 6.80 -4.36
CA LEU A 320 -10.93 6.50 -3.02
C LEU A 320 -9.60 5.75 -3.10
N LEU A 321 -9.41 4.94 -4.15
CA LEU A 321 -8.21 4.12 -4.29
C LEU A 321 -7.14 4.75 -5.18
N ALA A 322 -7.50 5.76 -5.99
CA ALA A 322 -6.56 6.47 -6.87
C ALA A 322 -5.26 6.92 -6.17
N PRO A 323 -5.28 7.48 -4.93
CA PRO A 323 -4.03 7.81 -4.23
C PRO A 323 -3.16 6.58 -3.95
N ILE A 324 -3.76 5.45 -3.55
CA ILE A 324 -3.02 4.20 -3.29
C ILE A 324 -2.48 3.61 -4.60
N ALA A 325 -3.28 3.62 -5.67
CA ALA A 325 -2.86 3.15 -6.98
C ALA A 325 -1.68 3.95 -7.52
N ALA A 326 -1.75 5.29 -7.45
CA ALA A 326 -0.65 6.16 -7.87
C ALA A 326 0.62 5.93 -7.05
N TRP A 327 0.48 5.72 -5.74
CA TRP A 327 1.62 5.36 -4.91
C TRP A 327 2.22 4.00 -5.31
N SER A 328 1.39 2.99 -5.61
CA SER A 328 1.85 1.66 -6.05
C SER A 328 2.59 1.67 -7.39
N LEU A 329 2.37 2.68 -8.24
CA LEU A 329 3.12 2.86 -9.50
C LEU A 329 4.52 3.43 -9.26
N ILE A 330 4.69 4.24 -8.22
CA ILE A 330 5.90 5.04 -7.98
C ILE A 330 6.79 4.39 -6.92
N ASN A 331 6.19 3.60 -6.03
CA ASN A 331 6.86 2.93 -4.94
C ASN A 331 6.56 1.42 -4.96
N PRO A 332 7.55 0.56 -5.21
CA PRO A 332 7.38 -0.89 -5.26
C PRO A 332 7.12 -1.51 -3.87
N LEU A 333 6.73 -0.74 -2.87
CA LEU A 333 6.57 -1.20 -1.49
C LEU A 333 5.11 -1.36 -1.08
N HIS A 334 4.22 -1.65 -2.04
CA HIS A 334 2.84 -2.05 -1.76
C HIS A 334 2.72 -3.43 -1.10
N GLN A 335 3.83 -4.17 -0.97
CA GLN A 335 3.90 -5.47 -0.29
C GLN A 335 3.63 -5.41 1.22
N SER A 336 3.32 -4.24 1.76
CA SER A 336 2.91 -4.10 3.14
C SER A 336 1.46 -4.53 3.34
N GLU A 337 1.25 -5.38 4.32
CA GLU A 337 -0.06 -5.80 4.83
C GLU A 337 -0.97 -4.61 5.18
N ILE A 338 -0.36 -3.49 5.58
CA ILE A 338 -1.02 -2.21 5.86
C ILE A 338 -1.82 -1.77 4.63
N VAL A 339 -1.23 -1.83 3.45
CA VAL A 339 -1.86 -1.33 2.21
C VAL A 339 -3.11 -2.13 1.90
N TYR A 340 -3.04 -3.47 1.98
CA TYR A 340 -4.18 -4.35 1.73
C TYR A 340 -5.32 -4.16 2.75
N LEU A 341 -4.99 -3.96 4.04
CA LEU A 341 -5.98 -3.66 5.07
C LEU A 341 -6.77 -2.39 4.75
N PHE A 342 -6.07 -1.29 4.48
CA PHE A 342 -6.70 -0.01 4.23
C PHE A 342 -7.40 0.03 2.87
N MET A 343 -6.89 -0.65 1.84
CA MET A 343 -7.60 -0.85 0.58
C MET A 343 -8.94 -1.53 0.81
N GLY A 344 -8.99 -2.59 1.62
CA GLY A 344 -10.24 -3.25 1.99
C GLY A 344 -11.25 -2.29 2.66
N ILE A 345 -10.77 -1.44 3.56
CA ILE A 345 -11.62 -0.41 4.22
C ILE A 345 -12.20 0.54 3.17
N LEU A 346 -11.35 1.11 2.31
CA LEU A 346 -11.73 2.10 1.30
C LEU A 346 -12.68 1.52 0.24
N VAL A 347 -12.43 0.30 -0.23
CA VAL A 347 -13.34 -0.43 -1.13
C VAL A 347 -14.71 -0.57 -0.49
N SER A 348 -14.75 -0.89 0.81
CA SER A 348 -16.04 -0.98 1.52
C SER A 348 -16.79 0.33 1.58
N TRP A 349 -16.08 1.45 1.72
CA TRP A 349 -16.68 2.75 1.75
C TRP A 349 -17.20 3.16 0.37
N GLY A 350 -16.41 2.94 -0.69
CA GLY A 350 -16.82 3.24 -2.07
C GLY A 350 -18.08 2.48 -2.49
N MET A 351 -18.11 1.16 -2.27
CA MET A 351 -19.27 0.33 -2.65
C MET A 351 -20.57 0.68 -1.93
N GLN A 352 -20.50 1.22 -0.70
CA GLN A 352 -21.69 1.47 0.13
C GLN A 352 -22.14 2.93 0.11
N HIS A 353 -21.28 3.88 -0.27
CA HIS A 353 -21.66 5.30 -0.40
C HIS A 353 -22.64 5.50 -1.57
N GLU A 354 -22.38 4.90 -2.73
CA GLU A 354 -23.28 5.00 -3.89
C GLU A 354 -24.56 4.16 -3.74
N ALA A 355 -24.51 3.02 -3.03
CA ALA A 355 -25.72 2.23 -2.74
C ALA A 355 -26.72 3.00 -1.86
N PHE A 356 -26.25 4.01 -1.13
CA PHE A 356 -27.10 4.95 -0.42
C PHE A 356 -27.70 5.98 -1.39
N GLU A 357 -26.89 6.62 -2.24
CA GLU A 357 -27.35 7.63 -3.22
C GLU A 357 -28.38 7.06 -4.22
N HIS A 358 -28.13 5.88 -4.81
CA HIS A 358 -29.08 5.24 -5.73
C HIS A 358 -30.42 4.83 -5.09
N ARG A 359 -30.46 4.61 -3.78
CA ARG A 359 -31.69 4.23 -3.06
C ARG A 359 -32.59 5.43 -2.77
N PHE A 360 -32.05 6.66 -2.84
CA PHE A 360 -32.80 7.90 -2.67
C PHE A 360 -33.23 8.50 -4.02
N GLU A 361 -32.43 8.37 -5.08
CA GLU A 361 -32.86 8.77 -6.42
C GLU A 361 -34.02 7.90 -6.97
N GLY A 362 -34.18 6.66 -6.48
CA GLY A 362 -35.31 5.79 -6.82
C GLY A 362 -36.61 6.08 -6.05
N LYS A 363 -36.66 7.10 -5.18
CA LYS A 363 -37.83 7.42 -4.34
C LYS A 363 -38.44 8.80 -4.57
N GLU A 364 -37.94 9.60 -5.51
CA GLU A 364 -38.54 10.90 -5.89
C GLU A 364 -39.39 10.84 -7.18
N LEU A 365 -39.87 9.65 -7.57
CA LEU A 365 -40.83 9.50 -8.66
C LEU A 365 -41.95 8.52 -8.28
N THR A 366 -42.80 8.92 -7.33
CA THR A 366 -44.21 8.48 -7.24
C THR A 366 -45.04 9.56 -6.58
#